data_AF-A0A1V2PPP6-F1
#
_entry.id   AF-A0A1V2PPP6-F1
#
_cell.length_a   1.000
_cell.length_b   1.000
_cell.length_c   1.000
_cell.angle_alpha   90.00
_cell.angle_beta   90.00
_cell.angle_gamma   90.00
#
_symmetry.space_group_name_H-M   'P 1'
#
loop_
_entity.id
_entity.type
_entity.pdbx_description
1 polymer ?
#
loop_
_entity_poly.entity_id
_entity_poly.type
_entity_poly.pdbx_seq_one_letter_code
_entity_poly.pdbx_strand_id
1 'polypeptide(L)'
;MTAQEREADPVQVLRQAIVEALPRLQTVESDANELTSGRNTAEMVTETVNTVLLAFTRAAAPFGNELAARAAQQPGGPLATAMSYLRDAFARLATGDVSPACTSMALAQSELNQLD
;
A
#
# COMPACT_ATOMS: atom_id res chain seq x y z
N MET A 1 -21.95 10.17 23.20
CA MET A 1 -21.00 9.12 22.78
C MET A 1 -21.82 7.94 22.33
N THR A 2 -21.99 7.74 21.03
CA THR A 2 -22.75 6.62 20.47
C THR A 2 -21.80 5.48 20.11
N ALA A 3 -22.23 4.26 20.41
CA ALA A 3 -21.57 2.97 20.17
C ALA A 3 -21.38 2.68 18.66
N GLN A 4 -20.64 3.54 17.97
CA GLN A 4 -20.51 3.59 16.52
C GLN A 4 -19.06 3.83 16.06
N GLU A 5 -18.08 3.68 16.96
CA GLU A 5 -16.76 3.19 16.59
C GLU A 5 -16.96 1.72 16.22
N ARG A 6 -17.39 1.47 14.98
CA ARG A 6 -17.19 0.15 14.38
C ARG A 6 -15.69 -0.11 14.53
N GLU A 7 -15.30 -1.06 15.37
CA GLU A 7 -13.93 -1.59 15.43
C GLU A 7 -13.58 -2.04 14.02
N ALA A 8 -13.00 -1.14 13.23
CA ALA A 8 -12.52 -1.46 11.91
C ALA A 8 -11.32 -2.37 12.14
N ASP A 9 -11.40 -3.63 11.70
CA ASP A 9 -10.28 -4.55 11.84
C ASP A 9 -9.05 -3.96 11.12
N PRO A 10 -7.94 -3.70 11.85
CA PRO A 10 -6.72 -3.16 11.28
C PRO A 10 -6.23 -3.87 10.02
N VAL A 11 -6.37 -5.20 9.99
CA VAL A 11 -5.93 -6.03 8.86
C VAL A 11 -6.86 -5.80 7.67
N GLN A 12 -8.17 -5.77 7.88
CA GLN A 12 -9.14 -5.44 6.84
C GLN A 12 -8.93 -4.03 6.26
N VAL A 13 -8.65 -3.02 7.10
CA VAL A 13 -8.34 -1.65 6.65
C VAL A 13 -7.08 -1.65 5.78
N LEU A 14 -6.04 -2.40 6.17
CA LEU A 14 -4.81 -2.52 5.40
C LEU A 14 -5.05 -3.20 4.04
N ARG A 15 -5.83 -4.29 4.01
CA ARG A 15 -6.22 -4.96 2.76
C ARG A 15 -6.96 -4.00 1.82
N GLN A 16 -7.94 -3.27 2.35
CA GLN A 16 -8.73 -2.32 1.55
C GLN A 16 -7.85 -1.19 0.99
N ALA A 17 -6.92 -0.67 1.78
CA ALA A 17 -5.99 0.35 1.32
C ALA A 17 -5.10 -0.16 0.16
N ILE A 18 -4.68 -1.43 0.18
CA ILE A 18 -3.93 -2.05 -0.93
C ILE A 18 -4.82 -2.22 -2.17
N VAL A 19 -6.06 -2.71 -2.00
CA VAL A 19 -7.04 -2.88 -3.09
C VAL A 19 -7.32 -1.57 -3.82
N GLU A 20 -7.38 -0.45 -3.08
CA GLU A 20 -7.62 0.87 -3.67
C GLU A 20 -6.37 1.48 -4.33
N ALA A 21 -5.19 1.19 -3.79
CA ALA A 21 -3.92 1.72 -4.26
C ALA A 21 -3.42 1.04 -5.54
N LEU A 22 -3.48 -0.30 -5.59
CA LEU A 22 -2.88 -1.11 -6.67
C LEU A 22 -3.38 -0.72 -8.08
N PRO A 23 -4.70 -0.63 -8.35
CA PRO A 23 -5.18 -0.29 -9.68
C PRO A 23 -4.71 1.09 -10.15
N ARG A 24 -4.65 2.07 -9.23
CA ARG A 24 -4.22 3.44 -9.54
C ARG A 24 -2.74 3.48 -9.93
N LEU A 25 -1.89 2.73 -9.23
CA LEU A 25 -0.46 2.64 -9.54
C LEU A 25 -0.23 1.91 -10.88
N GLN A 26 -1.00 0.86 -11.16
CA GLN A 26 -0.92 0.10 -12.42
C GLN A 26 -1.38 0.91 -13.64
N THR A 27 -2.39 1.77 -13.49
CA THR A 27 -2.79 2.71 -14.55
C THR A 27 -1.64 3.66 -14.88
N VAL A 28 -1.00 4.23 -13.87
CA VAL A 28 0.14 5.14 -14.06
C VAL A 28 1.35 4.45 -14.68
N GLU A 29 1.64 3.21 -14.29
CA GLU A 29 2.69 2.39 -14.92
C GLU A 29 2.43 2.18 -16.40
N SER A 30 1.17 1.88 -16.77
CA SER A 30 0.76 1.68 -18.15
C SER A 30 0.88 2.97 -18.96
N ASP A 31 0.34 4.08 -18.44
CA ASP A 31 0.42 5.40 -19.07
C ASP A 31 1.86 5.87 -19.24
N ALA A 32 2.74 5.62 -18.26
CA ALA A 32 4.16 5.96 -18.32
C ALA A 32 4.92 5.16 -19.37
N ASN A 33 4.56 3.89 -19.57
CA ASN A 33 5.14 3.04 -20.62
C ASN A 33 4.67 3.42 -22.02
N GLU A 34 3.42 3.91 -22.17
CA GLU A 34 2.87 4.36 -23.46
C GLU A 34 3.36 5.76 -23.84
N LEU A 35 3.60 6.65 -22.86
CA LEU A 35 4.02 8.04 -23.06
C LEU A 35 5.54 8.19 -22.93
N THR A 36 6.30 7.70 -23.92
CA THR A 36 7.78 7.74 -23.95
C THR A 36 8.41 9.14 -24.06
N SER A 37 7.68 10.26 -23.92
CA SER A 37 8.27 11.60 -24.08
C SER A 37 7.43 12.72 -23.43
N GLY A 38 7.79 13.13 -22.21
CA GLY A 38 7.32 14.42 -21.67
C GLY A 38 7.55 14.63 -20.17
N ARG A 39 8.00 15.83 -19.79
CA ARG A 39 8.07 16.30 -18.38
C ARG A 39 6.72 16.20 -17.66
N ASN A 40 5.63 16.41 -18.41
CA ASN A 40 4.25 16.33 -17.91
C ASN A 40 3.88 14.91 -17.42
N THR A 41 4.44 13.86 -18.02
CA THR A 41 4.21 12.47 -17.61
C THR A 41 4.85 12.20 -16.23
N ALA A 42 6.08 12.69 -16.00
CA ALA A 42 6.77 12.50 -14.73
C ALA A 42 6.11 13.24 -13.55
N GLU A 43 5.59 14.44 -13.78
CA GLU A 43 4.83 15.20 -12.78
C GLU A 43 3.51 14.49 -12.42
N MET A 44 2.77 14.02 -13.43
CA MET A 44 1.53 13.26 -13.23
C MET A 44 1.74 11.93 -12.49
N VAL A 45 2.83 11.20 -12.81
CA VAL A 45 3.23 9.98 -12.09
C VAL A 45 3.49 10.31 -10.62
N THR A 46 4.28 11.37 -10.36
CA THR A 46 4.62 11.81 -9.01
C THR A 46 3.38 12.22 -8.21
N GLU A 47 2.47 12.99 -8.81
CA GLU A 47 1.22 13.40 -8.17
C GLU A 47 0.33 12.21 -7.83
N THR A 48 0.21 11.24 -8.74
CA THR A 48 -0.63 10.06 -8.50
C THR A 48 -0.03 9.18 -7.43
N VAL A 49 1.28 8.92 -7.46
CA VAL A 49 1.99 8.19 -6.41
C VAL A 49 1.79 8.88 -5.07
N ASN A 50 2.01 10.19 -4.97
CA ASN A 50 1.81 10.94 -3.74
C ASN A 50 0.37 10.86 -3.22
N THR A 51 -0.62 10.93 -4.11
CA THR A 51 -2.03 10.79 -3.77
C THR A 51 -2.34 9.41 -3.19
N VAL A 52 -1.82 8.36 -3.82
CA VAL A 52 -1.97 6.97 -3.35
C VAL A 52 -1.30 6.79 -1.98
N LEU A 53 -0.06 7.26 -1.84
CA LEU A 53 0.70 7.19 -0.58
C LEU A 53 -0.04 7.92 0.55
N LEU A 54 -0.53 9.13 0.30
CA LEU A 54 -1.25 9.92 1.29
C LEU A 54 -2.56 9.25 1.72
N ALA A 55 -3.33 8.71 0.77
CA ALA A 55 -4.57 8.01 1.06
C ALA A 55 -4.30 6.74 1.90
N PHE A 56 -3.29 5.96 1.50
CA PHE A 56 -2.89 4.76 2.22
C PHE A 56 -2.44 5.08 3.65
N THR A 57 -1.52 6.04 3.81
CA THR A 57 -1.02 6.42 5.14
C THR A 57 -2.15 6.95 6.01
N ARG A 58 -3.07 7.74 5.46
CA ARG A 58 -4.25 8.22 6.22
C ARG A 58 -5.13 7.08 6.72
N ALA A 59 -5.34 6.04 5.91
CA ALA A 59 -6.12 4.88 6.30
C ALA A 59 -5.40 4.01 7.36
N ALA A 60 -4.10 3.78 7.19
CA ALA A 60 -3.34 2.88 8.05
C ALA A 60 -2.80 3.52 9.35
N ALA A 61 -2.61 4.85 9.38
CA ALA A 61 -2.00 5.57 10.50
C ALA A 61 -2.67 5.33 11.86
N PRO A 62 -4.02 5.30 11.99
CA PRO A 62 -4.68 5.02 13.26
C PRO A 62 -4.30 3.65 13.85
N PHE A 63 -3.95 2.69 13.00
CA PHE A 63 -3.72 1.30 13.37
C PHE A 63 -2.24 0.90 13.38
N GLY A 64 -1.32 1.82 13.06
CA GLY A 64 0.09 1.49 12.86
C GLY A 64 0.74 0.78 14.06
N ASN A 65 0.48 1.28 15.28
CA ASN A 65 1.02 0.67 16.51
C ASN A 65 0.43 -0.73 16.78
N GLU A 66 -0.87 -0.90 16.51
CA GLU A 66 -1.54 -2.17 16.71
C GLU A 66 -1.08 -3.22 15.69
N LEU A 67 -0.98 -2.85 14.41
CA LEU A 67 -0.46 -3.69 13.34
C LEU A 67 0.99 -4.12 13.65
N ALA A 68 1.83 -3.20 14.12
CA ALA A 68 3.20 -3.51 14.51
C ALA A 68 3.25 -4.47 15.71
N ALA A 69 2.40 -4.27 16.72
CA ALA A 69 2.32 -5.16 17.87
C ALA A 69 1.83 -6.56 17.48
N ARG A 70 0.83 -6.67 16.61
CA ARG A 70 0.33 -7.95 16.08
C ARG A 70 1.40 -8.66 15.25
N ALA A 71 2.10 -7.95 14.38
CA ALA A 71 3.21 -8.50 13.59
C ALA A 71 4.37 -9.01 14.47
N ALA A 72 4.67 -8.32 15.57
CA ALA A 72 5.71 -8.72 16.51
C ALA A 72 5.39 -10.00 17.30
N GLN A 73 4.10 -10.34 17.48
CA GLN A 73 3.68 -11.58 18.15
C GLN A 73 3.97 -12.83 17.32
N GLN A 74 4.00 -12.68 15.99
CA GLN A 74 4.34 -13.76 15.06
C GLN A 74 5.40 -13.29 14.06
N PRO A 75 6.67 -13.20 14.48
CA PRO A 75 7.77 -12.86 13.58
C PRO A 75 7.84 -13.88 12.43
N GLY A 76 7.77 -13.40 11.19
CA GLY A 76 7.74 -14.25 9.99
C GLY A 76 6.35 -14.83 9.65
N GLY A 77 5.31 -14.52 10.43
CA GLY A 77 3.92 -14.80 10.08
C GLY A 77 3.40 -13.88 8.98
N PRO A 78 2.23 -14.17 8.39
CA PRO A 78 1.75 -13.48 7.18
C PRO A 78 1.63 -11.96 7.36
N LEU A 79 1.20 -11.47 8.53
CA LEU A 79 1.13 -10.03 8.80
C LEU A 79 2.51 -9.36 8.80
N ALA A 80 3.52 -9.98 9.45
CA ALA A 80 4.88 -9.44 9.49
C ALA A 80 5.54 -9.44 8.10
N THR A 81 5.28 -10.47 7.31
CA THR A 81 5.72 -10.59 5.92
C THR A 81 5.04 -9.53 5.04
N ALA A 82 3.72 -9.35 5.16
CA ALA A 82 2.96 -8.31 4.46
C ALA A 82 3.49 -6.91 4.76
N MET A 83 3.76 -6.59 6.03
CA MET A 83 4.33 -5.29 6.42
C MET A 83 5.73 -5.07 5.83
N SER A 84 6.53 -6.14 5.69
CA SER A 84 7.85 -6.06 5.06
C SER A 84 7.74 -5.77 3.56
N TYR A 85 6.82 -6.41 2.86
CA TYR A 85 6.53 -6.14 1.45
C TYR A 85 5.99 -4.73 1.23
N LEU A 86 5.09 -4.25 2.11
CA LEU A 86 4.61 -2.88 2.06
C LEU A 86 5.78 -1.91 2.20
N ARG A 87 6.64 -2.07 3.21
CA ARG A 87 7.82 -1.21 3.38
C ARG A 87 8.71 -1.19 2.13
N ASP A 88 8.93 -2.33 1.50
CA ASP A 88 9.69 -2.41 0.24
C ASP A 88 8.99 -1.65 -0.91
N ALA A 89 7.67 -1.80 -1.04
CA ALA A 89 6.88 -1.04 -2.01
C ALA A 89 7.00 0.48 -1.79
N PHE A 90 6.86 0.96 -0.54
CA PHE A 90 7.01 2.38 -0.22
C PHE A 90 8.42 2.90 -0.54
N ALA A 91 9.46 2.11 -0.27
CA ALA A 91 10.84 2.47 -0.60
C ALA A 91 11.06 2.61 -2.12
N ARG A 92 10.45 1.72 -2.92
CA ARG A 92 10.49 1.77 -4.39
C ARG A 92 9.68 2.93 -4.96
N LEU A 93 8.52 3.23 -4.40
CA LEU A 93 7.74 4.40 -4.79
C LEU A 93 8.51 5.71 -4.53
N ALA A 94 9.28 5.77 -3.44
CA ALA A 94 10.13 6.93 -3.14
C ALA A 94 11.26 7.14 -4.15
N THR A 95 11.69 6.09 -4.87
CA THR A 95 12.69 6.17 -5.95
C THR A 95 12.06 6.30 -7.34
N GLY A 96 10.73 6.28 -7.43
CA GLY A 96 9.99 6.31 -8.70
C GLY A 96 9.82 4.95 -9.38
N ASP A 97 10.21 3.85 -8.73
CA ASP A 97 10.12 2.49 -9.26
C ASP A 97 8.70 1.91 -9.04
N VAL A 98 7.75 2.34 -9.87
CA VAL A 98 6.33 1.97 -9.72
C VAL A 98 6.08 0.47 -9.97
N SER A 99 6.68 -0.12 -11.00
CA SER A 99 6.44 -1.54 -11.36
C SER A 99 6.87 -2.52 -10.26
N PRO A 100 8.10 -2.41 -9.71
CA PRO A 100 8.49 -3.25 -8.60
C PRO A 100 7.69 -2.96 -7.31
N ALA A 101 7.25 -1.71 -7.11
CA ALA A 101 6.37 -1.38 -5.98
C ALA A 101 5.01 -2.08 -6.09
N CYS A 102 4.40 -2.12 -7.28
CA CYS A 102 3.14 -2.83 -7.53
C CYS A 102 3.29 -4.33 -7.22
N THR A 103 4.40 -4.93 -7.64
CA THR A 103 4.71 -6.33 -7.31
C THR A 103 4.75 -6.55 -5.80
N SER A 104 5.48 -5.70 -5.06
CA SER A 104 5.58 -5.82 -3.60
C SER A 104 4.23 -5.57 -2.91
N MET A 105 3.39 -4.64 -3.39
CA MET A 105 2.04 -4.46 -2.86
C MET A 105 1.12 -5.65 -3.12
N ALA A 106 1.22 -6.29 -4.29
CA ALA A 106 0.46 -7.51 -4.59
C ALA A 106 0.88 -8.70 -3.70
N LEU A 107 2.19 -8.85 -3.44
CA LEU A 107 2.69 -9.84 -2.49
C LEU A 107 2.17 -9.58 -1.08
N ALA A 108 2.18 -8.31 -0.64
CA ALA A 108 1.59 -7.95 0.66
C ALA A 108 0.10 -8.32 0.73
N GLN A 109 -0.68 -8.05 -0.32
CA GLN A 109 -2.08 -8.44 -0.38
C GLN A 109 -2.27 -9.96 -0.25
N SER A 110 -1.46 -10.74 -0.96
CA SER A 110 -1.48 -12.20 -0.90
C SER A 110 -1.21 -12.72 0.52
N GLU A 111 -0.24 -12.14 1.23
CA GLU A 111 0.05 -12.49 2.62
C GLU A 111 -1.11 -12.12 3.56
N LEU A 112 -1.71 -10.94 3.39
CA LEU A 112 -2.84 -10.54 4.23
C LEU A 112 -4.06 -11.44 4.01
N ASN A 113 -4.30 -11.95 2.79
CA ASN A 113 -5.41 -12.86 2.49
C ASN A 113 -5.23 -14.26 3.13
N GLN A 114 -4.03 -14.60 3.61
CA GLN A 114 -3.80 -15.84 4.36
C GLN A 114 -4.24 -15.73 5.84
N LEU A 115 -4.60 -14.54 6.30
CA LEU A 115 -5.07 -14.27 7.67
C LEU A 115 -6.59 -14.47 7.84
N ASP A 116 -7.30 -14.94 6.80
CA ASP A 116 -8.74 -15.26 6.81
C ASP A 116 -9.05 -16.70 7.24
#